data_AF-A0AA36MJE0-F1
#
_entry.id   AF-A0AA36MJE0-F1
#
_cell.length_a   1.000
_cell.length_b   1.000
_cell.length_c   1.000
_cell.angle_alpha   90.00
_cell.angle_beta   90.00
_cell.angle_gamma   90.00
#
_symmetry.space_group_name_H-M   'P 1'
#
loop_
_entity.id
_entity.type
_entity.pdbx_description
1 polymer ?
#
loop_
_entity_poly.entity_id
_entity_poly.type
_entity_poly.pdbx_seq_one_letter_code
_entity_poly.pdbx_strand_id
1 'polypeptide(L)'
;MQVEVCSPSGSSCSVHLKRESSVKELRAEARRKLKLPRFVSLAACGQRLDSASSLSEAGLRDGGTVDAISQHAQLAATDGAFALYLAGGSAVIWGHPEFGGQCKVQKQLPPIQRILSSQATFVAVRTDGEMVICNREGGYKVPRPKSPLRQICGNAGAFVALRMDGTVLTWGDPTYGGDSSQVKDQLVEVQQIREAHFAFAATRADGTVVTWGNAECGGDSSQVREQLTGVRQVCGTTAAFAALKSDGSVTTWGDPHWGADCDQVREQLVQVQQIQATKSAFAAIRTDGTVVTWGGGYGGGDSSQQQENLRQVQQIQSTHGAFAAIRTDGSVVTWGKDDCGGDSSKVQEQLVRVQEIQATAFAFAAMRNDGLVVTWGNAEKGGDSSLVQDQLVQVQQIQATGSAFAAITASGSVVTWGDAEHGGDSGHVQDQFDEL
;
A
#
# COMPACT_ATOMS: atom_id res chain seq x y z
N MET A 1 4.43 -3.06 44.17
CA MET A 1 3.39 -2.09 43.77
C MET A 1 2.32 -2.85 43.03
N GLN A 2 1.09 -2.72 43.49
CA GLN A 2 -0.11 -3.24 42.87
C GLN A 2 -0.69 -2.16 41.96
N VAL A 3 -0.91 -2.50 40.68
CA VAL A 3 -1.57 -1.62 39.71
C VAL A 3 -2.75 -2.37 39.13
N GLU A 4 -3.90 -1.72 39.07
CA GLU A 4 -5.08 -2.24 38.39
C GLU A 4 -5.08 -1.77 36.94
N VAL A 5 -5.16 -2.72 36.01
CA VAL A 5 -5.21 -2.43 34.57
C VAL A 5 -6.59 -2.77 34.04
N CYS A 6 -7.25 -1.78 33.45
CA CYS A 6 -8.58 -1.90 32.86
C CYS A 6 -8.47 -2.03 31.34
N SER A 7 -9.16 -3.01 30.77
CA SER A 7 -9.24 -3.23 29.32
C SER A 7 -10.36 -2.41 28.68
N PRO A 8 -10.32 -2.16 27.36
CA PRO A 8 -11.40 -1.50 26.63
C PRO A 8 -12.74 -2.24 26.71
N SER A 9 -12.73 -3.55 26.95
CA SER A 9 -13.93 -4.37 27.10
C SER A 9 -14.54 -4.32 28.52
N GLY A 10 -13.94 -3.54 29.43
CA GLY A 10 -14.39 -3.40 30.83
C GLY A 10 -13.89 -4.48 31.77
N SER A 11 -13.06 -5.43 31.31
CA SER A 11 -12.38 -6.39 32.21
C SER A 11 -11.17 -5.72 32.87
N SER A 12 -10.90 -6.00 34.15
CA SER A 12 -9.70 -5.53 34.84
C SER A 12 -8.85 -6.67 35.40
N CYS A 13 -7.56 -6.41 35.58
CA CYS A 13 -6.67 -7.34 36.29
C CYS A 13 -5.70 -6.58 37.20
N SER A 14 -5.30 -7.22 38.29
CA SER A 14 -4.28 -6.68 39.17
C SER A 14 -2.90 -7.24 38.84
N VAL A 15 -1.94 -6.35 38.61
CA VAL A 15 -0.55 -6.67 38.30
C VAL A 15 0.33 -6.23 39.48
N HIS A 16 1.22 -7.12 39.91
CA HIS A 16 2.13 -6.89 41.03
C HIS A 16 3.56 -6.85 40.51
N LEU A 17 4.19 -5.67 40.55
CA LEU A 17 5.55 -5.43 40.07
C LEU A 17 6.36 -4.62 41.09
N LYS A 18 7.68 -4.60 40.94
CA LYS A 18 8.54 -3.72 41.73
C LYS A 18 8.33 -2.27 41.29
N ARG A 19 8.67 -1.27 42.13
CA ARG A 19 8.47 0.14 41.74
C ARG A 19 9.41 0.56 40.61
N GLU A 20 10.57 -0.08 40.55
CA GLU A 20 11.62 0.09 39.57
C GLU A 20 11.34 -0.66 38.26
N SER A 21 10.29 -1.49 38.22
CA SER A 21 9.83 -2.12 36.99
C SER A 21 9.46 -1.06 35.96
N SER A 22 9.55 -1.42 34.68
CA SER A 22 9.17 -0.52 33.59
C SER A 22 7.68 -0.59 33.27
N VAL A 23 7.15 0.45 32.62
CA VAL A 23 5.81 0.42 32.02
C VAL A 23 5.69 -0.71 30.98
N LYS A 24 6.78 -1.05 30.27
CA LYS A 24 6.85 -2.21 29.35
C LYS A 24 6.52 -3.53 30.05
N GLU A 25 7.07 -3.76 31.26
CA GLU A 25 6.78 -4.97 32.05
C GLU A 25 5.32 -5.04 32.51
N LEU A 26 4.76 -3.90 32.98
CA LEU A 26 3.36 -3.80 33.34
C LEU A 26 2.44 -4.13 32.17
N ARG A 27 2.75 -3.57 30.99
CA ARG A 27 2.01 -3.83 29.75
C ARG A 27 2.04 -5.31 29.37
N ALA A 28 3.22 -5.94 29.41
CA ALA A 28 3.38 -7.35 29.05
C ALA A 28 2.56 -8.28 29.96
N GLU A 29 2.58 -8.03 31.26
CA GLU A 29 1.83 -8.84 32.23
C GLU A 29 0.31 -8.60 32.13
N ALA A 30 -0.12 -7.36 31.91
CA ALA A 30 -1.52 -7.04 31.64
C ALA A 30 -2.02 -7.72 30.35
N ARG A 31 -1.23 -7.66 29.27
CA ARG A 31 -1.54 -8.33 27.99
C ARG A 31 -1.78 -9.83 28.19
N ARG A 32 -0.89 -10.48 28.95
CA ARG A 32 -0.98 -11.90 29.26
C ARG A 32 -2.22 -12.25 30.08
N LYS A 33 -2.51 -11.49 31.14
CA LYS A 33 -3.65 -11.76 32.03
C LYS A 33 -5.01 -11.47 31.39
N LEU A 34 -5.11 -10.38 30.63
CA LEU A 34 -6.34 -9.92 30.01
C LEU A 34 -6.53 -10.43 28.57
N LYS A 35 -5.58 -11.22 28.05
CA LYS A 35 -5.55 -11.69 26.66
C LYS A 35 -5.74 -10.55 25.65
N LEU A 36 -5.08 -9.43 25.92
CA LEU A 36 -5.16 -8.26 25.04
C LEU A 36 -4.38 -8.49 23.74
N PRO A 37 -4.73 -7.80 22.64
CA PRO A 37 -3.94 -7.82 21.41
C PRO A 37 -2.50 -7.30 21.64
N ARG A 38 -1.61 -7.57 20.68
CA ARG A 38 -0.17 -7.21 20.76
C ARG A 38 0.03 -5.71 20.96
N PHE A 39 -0.67 -4.89 20.18
CA PHE A 39 -0.49 -3.43 20.13
C PHE A 39 -1.43 -2.73 21.11
N VAL A 40 -0.93 -2.51 22.33
CA VAL A 40 -1.65 -1.83 23.40
C VAL A 40 -0.74 -0.74 23.98
N SER A 41 -1.31 0.42 24.26
CA SER A 41 -0.65 1.44 25.08
C SER A 41 -1.32 1.50 26.46
N LEU A 42 -0.57 1.95 27.46
CA LEU A 42 -1.10 2.18 28.79
C LEU A 42 -1.27 3.68 28.99
N ALA A 43 -2.37 4.09 29.62
CA ALA A 43 -2.64 5.48 29.96
C ALA A 43 -3.08 5.62 31.41
N ALA A 44 -2.60 6.68 32.07
CA ALA A 44 -3.06 7.07 33.40
C ALA A 44 -3.49 8.54 33.35
N CYS A 45 -4.64 8.85 33.96
CA CYS A 45 -5.20 10.22 33.98
C CYS A 45 -5.34 10.86 32.58
N GLY A 46 -5.65 10.05 31.56
CA GLY A 46 -5.80 10.51 30.17
C GLY A 46 -4.49 10.80 29.43
N GLN A 47 -3.33 10.47 30.00
CA GLN A 47 -2.02 10.62 29.35
C GLN A 47 -1.40 9.25 29.08
N ARG A 48 -0.85 9.07 27.87
CA ARG A 48 -0.13 7.84 27.51
C ARG A 48 1.17 7.75 28.30
N LEU A 49 1.42 6.59 28.89
CA LEU A 49 2.63 6.31 29.65
C LEU A 49 3.77 5.96 28.69
N ASP A 50 4.95 6.54 28.94
CA ASP A 50 6.16 6.18 28.22
C ASP A 50 6.61 4.77 28.61
N SER A 51 6.77 3.89 27.63
CA SER A 51 7.13 2.49 27.84
C SER A 51 8.54 2.31 28.43
N ALA A 52 9.43 3.27 28.21
CA ALA A 52 10.80 3.25 28.74
C ALA A 52 10.89 3.73 30.20
N SER A 53 9.88 4.45 30.68
CA SER A 53 9.85 4.98 32.05
C SER A 53 9.62 3.87 33.09
N SER A 54 10.22 4.04 34.27
CA SER A 54 9.86 3.23 35.44
C SER A 54 8.44 3.56 35.91
N LEU A 55 7.79 2.63 36.60
CA LEU A 55 6.45 2.87 37.16
C LEU A 55 6.43 4.10 38.08
N SER A 56 7.52 4.36 38.81
CA SER A 56 7.68 5.56 39.64
C SER A 56 7.78 6.86 38.82
N GLU A 57 8.55 6.87 37.73
CA GLU A 57 8.70 8.06 36.86
C GLU A 57 7.43 8.35 36.07
N ALA A 58 6.69 7.30 35.71
CA ALA A 58 5.36 7.38 35.12
C ALA A 58 4.28 7.94 36.09
N GLY A 59 4.65 8.21 37.35
CA GLY A 59 3.74 8.77 38.37
C GLY A 59 2.70 7.77 38.90
N LEU A 60 2.90 6.46 38.65
CA LEU A 60 1.97 5.43 39.11
C LEU A 60 2.14 5.18 40.61
N ARG A 61 1.00 5.04 41.30
CA ARG A 61 0.93 4.80 42.75
C ARG A 61 0.48 3.36 43.02
N ASP A 62 0.77 2.90 44.22
CA ASP A 62 0.24 1.63 44.72
C ASP A 62 -1.30 1.71 44.82
N GLY A 63 -1.99 0.74 44.24
CA GLY A 63 -3.45 0.77 44.05
C GLY A 63 -3.93 1.70 42.92
N GLY A 64 -3.02 2.25 42.11
CA GLY A 64 -3.37 3.08 40.97
C GLY A 64 -4.05 2.30 39.84
N THR A 65 -4.92 2.98 39.09
CA THR A 65 -5.63 2.44 37.92
C THR A 65 -5.01 2.94 36.63
N VAL A 66 -4.88 2.07 35.65
CA VAL A 66 -4.33 2.35 34.32
C VAL A 66 -5.25 1.76 33.27
N ASP A 67 -5.54 2.52 32.22
CA ASP A 67 -6.34 2.06 31.11
C ASP A 67 -5.43 1.49 30.01
N ALA A 68 -5.76 0.30 29.53
CA ALA A 68 -5.17 -0.29 28.35
C ALA A 68 -5.94 0.20 27.11
N ILE A 69 -5.23 0.84 26.18
CA ILE A 69 -5.80 1.40 24.95
C ILE A 69 -5.28 0.58 23.78
N SER A 70 -6.19 -0.11 23.08
CA SER A 70 -5.83 -0.83 21.85
C SER A 70 -5.37 0.16 20.77
N GLN A 71 -4.25 -0.15 20.13
CA GLN A 71 -3.69 0.66 19.04
C GLN A 71 -3.89 -0.09 17.72
N HIS A 72 -4.25 0.64 16.67
CA HIS A 72 -4.31 0.08 15.33
C HIS A 72 -2.94 0.17 14.68
N ALA A 73 -2.30 -0.99 14.50
CA ALA A 73 -1.09 -1.09 13.71
C ALA A 73 -1.40 -0.99 12.23
N GLN A 74 -0.52 -0.30 11.50
CA GLN A 74 -0.62 -0.10 10.07
C GLN A 74 0.65 -0.58 9.41
N LEU A 75 0.48 -1.31 8.30
CA LEU A 75 1.57 -1.64 7.38
C LEU A 75 1.63 -0.62 6.24
N ALA A 76 2.85 -0.25 5.85
CA ALA A 76 3.19 0.40 4.59
C ALA A 76 4.25 -0.44 3.87
N ALA A 77 4.28 -0.38 2.54
CA ALA A 77 5.21 -1.15 1.71
C ALA A 77 5.81 -0.29 0.60
N THR A 78 7.08 -0.58 0.27
CA THR A 78 7.76 -0.21 -0.99
C THR A 78 7.92 -1.49 -1.83
N ASP A 79 8.61 -1.45 -2.97
CA ASP A 79 8.82 -2.64 -3.80
C ASP A 79 9.68 -3.72 -3.11
N GLY A 80 10.43 -3.38 -2.06
CA GLY A 80 11.31 -4.33 -1.39
C GLY A 80 11.36 -4.25 0.13
N ALA A 81 10.57 -3.39 0.76
CA ALA A 81 10.58 -3.25 2.21
C ALA A 81 9.19 -2.99 2.79
N PHE A 82 9.03 -3.29 4.06
CA PHE A 82 7.83 -3.02 4.84
C PHE A 82 8.13 -2.09 6.01
N ALA A 83 7.14 -1.31 6.40
CA ALA A 83 7.14 -0.51 7.61
C ALA A 83 5.85 -0.78 8.40
N LEU A 84 6.00 -1.24 9.64
CA LEU A 84 4.92 -1.38 10.61
C LEU A 84 4.96 -0.19 11.56
N TYR A 85 3.84 0.51 11.74
CA TYR A 85 3.81 1.69 12.61
C TYR A 85 2.51 1.81 13.39
N LEU A 86 2.57 2.54 14.51
CA LEU A 86 1.42 2.95 15.30
C LEU A 86 1.25 4.47 15.17
N ALA A 87 0.03 4.94 14.94
CA ALA A 87 -0.25 6.38 14.93
C ALA A 87 0.11 7.01 16.28
N GLY A 88 0.94 8.05 16.26
CA GLY A 88 1.49 8.70 17.46
C GLY A 88 2.55 7.86 18.18
N GLY A 89 3.10 6.82 17.54
CA GLY A 89 4.15 5.95 18.07
C GLY A 89 5.33 5.80 17.14
N SER A 90 6.17 4.79 17.41
CA SER A 90 7.35 4.44 16.60
C SER A 90 6.97 3.59 15.37
N ALA A 91 7.97 3.31 14.53
CA ALA A 91 7.85 2.39 13.40
C ALA A 91 8.97 1.33 13.44
N VAL A 92 8.64 0.13 12.97
CA VAL A 92 9.58 -0.95 12.69
C VAL A 92 9.65 -1.16 11.19
N ILE A 93 10.85 -1.13 10.61
CA ILE A 93 11.09 -1.26 9.16
C ILE A 93 11.96 -2.48 8.92
N TRP A 94 11.66 -3.27 7.88
CA TRP A 94 12.47 -4.41 7.46
C TRP A 94 12.38 -4.66 5.94
N GLY A 95 13.30 -5.47 5.41
CA GLY A 95 13.39 -5.81 4.00
C GLY A 95 14.66 -5.26 3.35
N HIS A 96 14.63 -5.13 2.02
CA HIS A 96 15.82 -4.83 1.23
C HIS A 96 16.31 -3.39 1.47
N PRO A 97 17.63 -3.18 1.69
CA PRO A 97 18.17 -1.86 2.00
C PRO A 97 17.95 -0.81 0.89
N GLU A 98 17.98 -1.22 -0.38
CA GLU A 98 17.80 -0.30 -1.51
C GLU A 98 16.37 0.24 -1.65
N PHE A 99 15.41 -0.41 -1.00
CA PHE A 99 14.00 -0.01 -1.01
C PHE A 99 13.54 0.56 0.34
N GLY A 100 14.49 0.96 1.20
CA GLY A 100 14.23 1.56 2.51
C GLY A 100 14.22 0.59 3.69
N GLY A 101 14.52 -0.70 3.48
CA GLY A 101 14.49 -1.74 4.50
C GLY A 101 15.56 -1.64 5.60
N GLN A 102 16.55 -0.76 5.44
CA GLN A 102 17.51 -0.40 6.49
C GLN A 102 17.44 1.10 6.78
N CYS A 103 16.68 1.49 7.81
CA CYS A 103 16.63 2.89 8.25
C CYS A 103 17.51 3.10 9.51
N LYS A 104 18.68 3.72 9.34
CA LYS A 104 19.55 4.10 10.48
C LYS A 104 18.87 5.06 11.47
N VAL A 105 17.85 5.80 11.02
CA VAL A 105 17.11 6.80 11.82
C VAL A 105 15.97 6.15 12.62
N GLN A 106 15.67 4.85 12.42
CA GLN A 106 14.52 4.16 13.03
C GLN A 106 14.47 4.28 14.56
N LYS A 107 15.62 4.19 15.25
CA LYS A 107 15.72 4.35 16.72
C LYS A 107 15.52 5.79 17.21
N GLN A 108 15.48 6.76 16.32
CA GLN A 108 15.34 8.18 16.59
C GLN A 108 14.04 8.76 16.00
N LEU A 109 13.17 7.92 15.42
CA LEU A 109 11.92 8.40 14.85
C LEU A 109 10.97 8.84 15.99
N PRO A 110 10.61 10.13 16.07
CA PRO A 110 9.60 10.63 17.00
C PRO A 110 8.20 10.15 16.58
N PRO A 111 7.13 10.45 17.34
CA PRO A 111 5.77 10.00 17.03
C PRO A 111 5.37 10.23 15.57
N ILE A 112 5.06 9.14 14.87
CA ILE A 112 4.70 9.13 13.44
C ILE A 112 3.19 9.28 13.31
N GLN A 113 2.75 10.20 12.46
CA GLN A 113 1.34 10.33 12.09
C GLN A 113 0.96 9.34 10.98
N ARG A 114 1.80 9.23 9.94
CA ARG A 114 1.60 8.32 8.80
C ARG A 114 2.91 8.07 8.05
N ILE A 115 2.97 6.98 7.29
CA ILE A 115 4.07 6.70 6.34
C ILE A 115 3.52 6.79 4.91
N LEU A 116 4.21 7.52 4.04
CA LEU A 116 3.98 7.51 2.59
C LEU A 116 5.06 6.64 1.94
N SER A 117 4.71 5.89 0.91
CA SER A 117 5.67 5.05 0.17
C SER A 117 5.66 5.32 -1.33
N SER A 118 6.83 5.13 -1.95
CA SER A 118 7.01 4.99 -3.40
C SER A 118 7.61 3.61 -3.70
N GLN A 119 7.95 3.31 -4.96
CA GLN A 119 8.64 2.06 -5.32
C GLN A 119 9.88 1.81 -4.45
N ALA A 120 10.67 2.83 -4.09
CA ALA A 120 11.96 2.64 -3.42
C ALA A 120 12.14 3.39 -2.09
N THR A 121 11.14 4.13 -1.60
CA THR A 121 11.36 5.03 -0.46
C THR A 121 10.15 5.13 0.45
N PHE A 122 10.42 5.15 1.76
CA PHE A 122 9.45 5.57 2.77
C PHE A 122 9.66 7.03 3.17
N VAL A 123 8.56 7.73 3.41
CA VAL A 123 8.54 9.06 4.02
C VAL A 123 7.65 9.00 5.25
N ALA A 124 8.27 9.06 6.42
CA ALA A 124 7.56 9.17 7.69
C ALA A 124 7.15 10.64 7.93
N VAL A 125 5.85 10.87 8.06
CA VAL A 125 5.29 12.18 8.43
C VAL A 125 5.09 12.19 9.95
N ARG A 126 5.75 13.13 10.63
CA ARG A 126 5.70 13.29 12.09
C ARG A 126 4.45 14.03 12.54
N THR A 127 4.07 13.88 13.81
CA THR A 127 2.92 14.58 14.41
C THR A 127 3.09 16.10 14.50
N ASP A 128 4.33 16.60 14.45
CA ASP A 128 4.64 18.04 14.38
C ASP A 128 4.68 18.59 12.93
N GLY A 129 4.41 17.73 11.94
CA GLY A 129 4.41 18.09 10.52
C GLY A 129 5.77 18.03 9.84
N GLU A 130 6.87 17.76 10.56
CA GLU A 130 8.17 17.48 9.94
C GLU A 130 8.17 16.11 9.24
N MET A 131 9.02 15.93 8.24
CA MET A 131 9.11 14.68 7.49
C MET A 131 10.51 14.11 7.54
N VAL A 132 10.59 12.80 7.72
CA VAL A 132 11.83 12.02 7.67
C VAL A 132 11.74 11.10 6.47
N ILE A 133 12.69 11.26 5.56
CA ILE A 133 12.81 10.40 4.38
C ILE A 133 13.75 9.27 4.76
N CYS A 134 13.24 8.05 4.69
CA CYS A 134 14.00 6.85 4.95
C CYS A 134 14.51 6.36 3.58
N ASN A 135 15.63 6.91 3.13
CA ASN A 135 16.33 6.47 1.93
C ASN A 135 17.73 5.93 2.27
N ARG A 136 18.40 5.37 1.26
CA ARG A 136 19.82 4.99 1.30
C ARG A 136 20.71 6.23 1.50
N GLU A 137 21.78 6.09 2.29
CA GLU A 137 22.93 6.99 2.22
C GLU A 137 23.57 6.93 0.82
N GLY A 138 23.31 7.94 -0.01
CA GLY A 138 24.00 8.19 -1.28
C GLY A 138 23.08 8.16 -2.52
N GLY A 139 22.71 9.34 -3.02
CA GLY A 139 22.09 9.55 -4.36
C GLY A 139 20.80 10.37 -4.35
N TYR A 140 20.84 11.55 -4.97
CA TYR A 140 19.87 12.66 -4.99
C TYR A 140 19.71 13.45 -3.67
N LYS A 141 20.08 14.74 -3.71
CA LYS A 141 19.75 15.70 -2.64
C LYS A 141 18.23 15.86 -2.62
N VAL A 142 17.56 15.32 -1.61
CA VAL A 142 16.12 15.52 -1.47
C VAL A 142 15.85 16.96 -1.01
N PRO A 143 15.10 17.77 -1.78
CA PRO A 143 14.77 19.12 -1.36
C PRO A 143 13.86 19.06 -0.13
N ARG A 144 14.24 19.73 0.97
CA ARG A 144 13.36 19.88 2.13
C ARG A 144 12.07 20.59 1.67
N PRO A 145 10.91 19.94 1.74
CA PRO A 145 9.68 20.54 1.25
C PRO A 145 9.27 21.69 2.18
N LYS A 146 8.81 22.79 1.57
CA LYS A 146 8.36 24.01 2.29
C LYS A 146 6.95 23.89 2.88
N SER A 147 6.26 22.77 2.60
CA SER A 147 4.90 22.42 3.02
C SER A 147 4.81 20.90 3.16
N PRO A 148 3.99 20.34 4.07
CA PRO A 148 3.82 18.90 4.23
C PRO A 148 3.46 18.19 2.92
N LEU A 149 3.92 16.95 2.74
CA LEU A 149 3.60 16.15 1.55
C LEU A 149 2.21 15.53 1.68
N ARG A 150 1.45 15.63 0.58
CA ARG A 150 0.18 14.93 0.37
C ARG A 150 0.40 13.54 -0.24
N GLN A 151 1.30 13.45 -1.21
CA GLN A 151 1.58 12.22 -1.97
C GLN A 151 3.06 12.21 -2.39
N ILE A 152 3.64 11.01 -2.47
CA ILE A 152 4.93 10.75 -3.14
C ILE A 152 4.74 9.59 -4.12
N CYS A 153 5.33 9.71 -5.30
CA CYS A 153 5.36 8.67 -6.33
C CYS A 153 6.79 8.50 -6.82
N GLY A 154 7.13 7.32 -7.31
CA GLY A 154 8.39 7.03 -7.96
C GLY A 154 8.16 6.06 -9.12
N ASN A 155 8.92 6.25 -10.19
CA ASN A 155 9.04 5.30 -11.29
C ASN A 155 10.51 4.82 -11.39
N ALA A 156 10.91 4.19 -12.50
CA ALA A 156 12.24 3.57 -12.63
C ALA A 156 13.43 4.52 -12.45
N GLY A 157 13.25 5.81 -12.73
CA GLY A 157 14.36 6.77 -12.75
C GLY A 157 14.06 8.11 -12.07
N ALA A 158 12.80 8.38 -11.72
CA ALA A 158 12.37 9.68 -11.24
C ALA A 158 11.35 9.58 -10.10
N PHE A 159 11.28 10.66 -9.34
CA PHE A 159 10.39 10.81 -8.20
C PHE A 159 9.64 12.12 -8.27
N VAL A 160 8.43 12.09 -7.71
CA VAL A 160 7.54 13.24 -7.64
C VAL A 160 6.91 13.30 -6.25
N ALA A 161 6.89 14.49 -5.67
CA ALA A 161 6.17 14.78 -4.44
C ALA A 161 5.12 15.87 -4.67
N LEU A 162 3.87 15.59 -4.29
CA LEU A 162 2.79 16.55 -4.23
C LEU A 162 2.67 17.09 -2.80
N ARG A 163 2.69 18.40 -2.64
CA ARG A 163 2.52 19.08 -1.35
C ARG A 163 1.05 19.35 -1.04
N MET A 164 0.75 19.59 0.24
CA MET A 164 -0.59 19.97 0.70
C MET A 164 -1.06 21.32 0.13
N ASP A 165 -0.13 22.19 -0.27
CA ASP A 165 -0.43 23.47 -0.94
C ASP A 165 -0.69 23.31 -2.46
N GLY A 166 -0.70 22.07 -2.98
CA GLY A 166 -0.91 21.77 -4.40
C GLY A 166 0.33 21.92 -5.29
N THR A 167 1.48 22.32 -4.73
CA THR A 167 2.74 22.43 -5.50
C THR A 167 3.41 21.07 -5.70
N VAL A 168 4.07 20.90 -6.85
CA VAL A 168 4.76 19.66 -7.24
C VAL A 168 6.27 19.86 -7.19
N LEU A 169 6.97 18.85 -6.70
CA LEU A 169 8.43 18.77 -6.68
C LEU A 169 8.87 17.50 -7.42
N THR A 170 9.79 17.62 -8.37
CA THR A 170 10.38 16.47 -9.08
C THR A 170 11.89 16.40 -8.86
N TRP A 171 12.43 15.18 -8.88
CA TRP A 171 13.86 14.94 -8.91
C TRP A 171 14.15 13.56 -9.52
N GLY A 172 15.40 13.33 -9.93
CA GLY A 172 15.83 12.09 -10.59
C GLY A 172 16.26 12.32 -12.03
N ASP A 173 16.20 11.27 -12.85
CA ASP A 173 16.54 11.33 -14.26
C ASP A 173 15.48 12.13 -15.06
N PRO A 174 15.88 13.22 -15.76
CA PRO A 174 14.95 14.01 -16.57
C PRO A 174 14.21 13.21 -17.64
N THR A 175 14.83 12.17 -18.21
CA THR A 175 14.22 11.32 -19.24
C THR A 175 13.05 10.48 -18.71
N TYR A 176 12.99 10.25 -17.39
CA TYR A 176 11.92 9.54 -16.70
C TYR A 176 10.91 10.50 -16.03
N GLY A 177 11.06 11.82 -16.23
CA GLY A 177 10.21 12.85 -15.62
C GLY A 177 10.77 13.45 -14.32
N GLY A 178 12.07 13.30 -14.05
CA GLY A 178 12.75 13.91 -12.91
C GLY A 178 12.84 15.44 -12.98
N ASP A 179 12.59 16.02 -14.16
CA ASP A 179 12.50 17.47 -14.38
C ASP A 179 11.12 17.84 -14.97
N SER A 180 10.30 18.57 -14.20
CA SER A 180 9.01 19.10 -14.63
C SER A 180 9.06 20.58 -15.02
N SER A 181 10.25 21.17 -15.25
CA SER A 181 10.42 22.61 -15.51
C SER A 181 9.60 23.11 -16.70
N GLN A 182 9.49 22.31 -17.76
CA GLN A 182 8.74 22.63 -18.98
C GLN A 182 7.22 22.73 -18.78
N VAL A 183 6.68 22.05 -17.75
CA VAL A 183 5.24 22.05 -17.45
C VAL A 183 4.93 22.73 -16.11
N LYS A 184 5.92 23.38 -15.50
CA LYS A 184 5.81 23.95 -14.15
C LYS A 184 4.64 24.92 -14.00
N ASP A 185 4.41 25.77 -14.99
CA ASP A 185 3.32 26.76 -14.97
C ASP A 185 1.93 26.13 -15.14
N GLN A 186 1.87 24.88 -15.62
CA GLN A 186 0.64 24.10 -15.75
C GLN A 186 0.34 23.27 -14.48
N LEU A 187 1.33 22.99 -13.64
CA LEU A 187 1.20 22.21 -12.40
C LEU A 187 0.63 23.07 -11.25
N VAL A 188 -0.58 23.59 -11.47
CA VAL A 188 -1.33 24.40 -10.51
C VAL A 188 -2.52 23.62 -9.96
N GLU A 189 -2.74 23.72 -8.64
CA GLU A 189 -3.85 23.07 -7.91
C GLU A 189 -3.94 21.55 -8.16
N VAL A 190 -2.79 20.88 -8.24
CA VAL A 190 -2.71 19.43 -8.47
C VAL A 190 -3.34 18.66 -7.31
N GLN A 191 -4.20 17.70 -7.65
CA GLN A 191 -4.93 16.88 -6.68
C GLN A 191 -4.35 15.48 -6.52
N GLN A 192 -3.90 14.89 -7.63
CA GLN A 192 -3.32 13.55 -7.66
C GLN A 192 -2.24 13.47 -8.73
N ILE A 193 -1.24 12.62 -8.49
CA ILE A 193 -0.20 12.28 -9.46
C ILE A 193 -0.21 10.77 -9.65
N ARG A 194 -0.03 10.33 -10.90
CA ARG A 194 0.05 8.91 -11.26
C ARG A 194 1.26 8.69 -12.14
N GLU A 195 1.89 7.57 -11.93
CA GLU A 195 3.10 7.15 -12.64
C GLU A 195 2.81 6.13 -13.73
N ALA A 196 3.52 6.28 -14.84
CA ALA A 196 3.93 5.19 -15.71
C ALA A 196 5.42 4.94 -15.46
N HIS A 197 5.99 3.88 -16.03
CA HIS A 197 7.39 3.53 -15.77
C HIS A 197 8.39 4.61 -16.20
N PHE A 198 8.05 5.42 -17.21
CA PHE A 198 8.92 6.47 -17.78
C PHE A 198 8.32 7.89 -17.77
N ALA A 199 7.11 8.06 -17.22
CA ALA A 199 6.38 9.32 -17.29
C ALA A 199 5.44 9.51 -16.09
N PHE A 200 4.92 10.73 -15.93
CA PHE A 200 3.94 11.09 -14.92
C PHE A 200 2.75 11.83 -15.52
N ALA A 201 1.60 11.69 -14.86
CA ALA A 201 0.38 12.43 -15.15
C ALA A 201 -0.16 13.04 -13.85
N ALA A 202 -0.36 14.36 -13.85
CA ALA A 202 -0.97 15.11 -12.75
C ALA A 202 -2.42 15.47 -13.10
N THR A 203 -3.36 15.10 -12.23
CA THR A 203 -4.76 15.55 -12.34
C THR A 203 -4.95 16.81 -11.50
N ARG A 204 -5.43 17.87 -12.13
CA ARG A 204 -5.69 19.19 -11.52
C ARG A 204 -7.09 19.25 -10.90
N ALA A 205 -7.33 20.24 -10.04
CA ALA A 205 -8.62 20.45 -9.38
C ALA A 205 -9.77 20.72 -10.37
N ASP A 206 -9.48 21.30 -11.54
CA ASP A 206 -10.45 21.52 -12.62
C ASP A 206 -10.73 20.25 -13.46
N GLY A 207 -10.15 19.10 -13.09
CA GLY A 207 -10.32 17.84 -13.79
C GLY A 207 -9.50 17.71 -15.08
N THR A 208 -8.58 18.64 -15.35
CA THR A 208 -7.64 18.52 -16.47
C THR A 208 -6.38 17.72 -16.08
N VAL A 209 -5.68 17.19 -17.08
CA VAL A 209 -4.45 16.41 -16.88
C VAL A 209 -3.25 17.11 -17.52
N VAL A 210 -2.12 17.11 -16.80
CA VAL A 210 -0.81 17.57 -17.28
C VAL A 210 0.17 16.40 -17.22
N THR A 211 0.89 16.15 -18.31
CA THR A 211 1.85 15.04 -18.41
C THR A 211 3.28 15.53 -18.62
N TRP A 212 4.26 14.76 -18.16
CA TRP A 212 5.68 15.01 -18.43
C TRP A 212 6.50 13.71 -18.29
N GLY A 213 7.76 13.75 -18.75
CA GLY A 213 8.66 12.59 -18.82
C GLY A 213 8.89 12.16 -20.27
N ASN A 214 9.15 10.88 -20.50
CA ASN A 214 9.38 10.37 -21.85
C ASN A 214 8.12 10.54 -22.72
N ALA A 215 8.22 11.30 -23.81
CA ALA A 215 7.10 11.64 -24.68
C ALA A 215 6.45 10.40 -25.32
N GLU A 216 7.25 9.44 -25.78
CA GLU A 216 6.78 8.19 -26.41
C GLU A 216 6.08 7.27 -25.40
N CYS A 217 6.38 7.43 -24.11
CA CYS A 217 5.80 6.66 -23.01
C CYS A 217 4.65 7.39 -22.29
N GLY A 218 3.98 8.32 -22.97
CA GLY A 218 2.83 9.05 -22.43
C GLY A 218 3.16 10.34 -21.67
N GLY A 219 4.43 10.77 -21.69
CA GLY A 219 4.85 12.08 -21.18
C GLY A 219 4.31 13.25 -22.00
N ASP A 220 3.95 13.03 -23.27
CA ASP A 220 3.24 14.00 -24.11
C ASP A 220 1.78 13.54 -24.34
N SER A 221 0.84 14.37 -23.91
CA SER A 221 -0.60 14.17 -24.07
C SER A 221 -1.26 15.20 -25.01
N SER A 222 -0.45 15.97 -25.76
CA SER A 222 -0.92 17.06 -26.62
C SER A 222 -2.00 16.64 -27.63
N GLN A 223 -1.89 15.44 -28.19
CA GLN A 223 -2.85 14.89 -29.16
C GLN A 223 -4.24 14.60 -28.57
N VAL A 224 -4.32 14.37 -27.27
CA VAL A 224 -5.58 14.05 -26.56
C VAL A 224 -5.98 15.13 -25.55
N ARG A 225 -5.27 16.27 -25.52
CA ARG A 225 -5.43 17.34 -24.53
C ARG A 225 -6.89 17.79 -24.35
N GLU A 226 -7.61 18.01 -25.45
CA GLU A 226 -9.01 18.47 -25.41
C GLU A 226 -9.97 17.41 -24.86
N GLN A 227 -9.56 16.13 -24.83
CA GLN A 227 -10.33 15.04 -24.25
C GLN A 227 -10.04 14.84 -22.76
N LEU A 228 -8.88 15.30 -22.28
CA LEU A 228 -8.43 15.18 -20.89
C LEU A 228 -9.05 16.25 -19.98
N THR A 229 -10.38 16.28 -19.95
CA THR A 229 -11.20 17.15 -19.09
C THR A 229 -12.18 16.32 -18.26
N GLY A 230 -12.50 16.78 -17.05
CA GLY A 230 -13.37 16.06 -16.13
C GLY A 230 -12.82 14.69 -15.73
N VAL A 231 -11.49 14.51 -15.75
CA VAL A 231 -10.80 13.27 -15.37
C VAL A 231 -10.89 13.06 -13.86
N ARG A 232 -11.27 11.85 -13.46
CA ARG A 232 -11.39 11.46 -12.04
C ARG A 232 -10.43 10.35 -11.62
N GLN A 233 -9.91 9.57 -12.57
CA GLN A 233 -8.90 8.54 -12.33
C GLN A 233 -7.95 8.48 -13.53
N VAL A 234 -6.66 8.29 -13.25
CA VAL A 234 -5.63 8.00 -14.24
C VAL A 234 -4.90 6.73 -13.80
N CYS A 235 -4.65 5.83 -14.75
CA CYS A 235 -3.86 4.61 -14.56
C CYS A 235 -2.75 4.58 -15.61
N GLY A 236 -1.54 4.16 -15.21
CA GLY A 236 -0.39 3.99 -16.10
C GLY A 236 -0.04 2.52 -16.27
N THR A 237 0.38 2.15 -17.48
CA THR A 237 1.17 0.95 -17.74
C THR A 237 2.65 1.33 -17.79
N THR A 238 3.50 0.51 -18.39
CA THR A 238 4.91 0.85 -18.59
C THR A 238 5.11 2.08 -19.47
N ALA A 239 4.33 2.23 -20.54
CA ALA A 239 4.52 3.28 -21.54
C ALA A 239 3.22 3.92 -22.05
N ALA A 240 2.09 3.69 -21.39
CA ALA A 240 0.81 4.30 -21.75
C ALA A 240 0.01 4.70 -20.50
N PHE A 241 -0.97 5.56 -20.71
CA PHE A 241 -1.94 5.95 -19.70
C PHE A 241 -3.38 5.77 -20.20
N ALA A 242 -4.27 5.56 -19.25
CA ALA A 242 -5.72 5.61 -19.43
C ALA A 242 -6.33 6.57 -18.42
N ALA A 243 -7.09 7.56 -18.89
CA ALA A 243 -7.86 8.49 -18.08
C ALA A 243 -9.35 8.12 -18.12
N LEU A 244 -9.91 7.89 -16.94
CA LEU A 244 -11.35 7.73 -16.74
C LEU A 244 -11.97 9.09 -16.42
N LYS A 245 -12.94 9.48 -17.25
CA LYS A 245 -13.67 10.73 -17.13
C LYS A 245 -14.91 10.58 -16.25
N SER A 246 -15.45 11.71 -15.80
CA SER A 246 -16.62 11.78 -14.93
C SER A 246 -17.91 11.35 -15.64
N ASP A 247 -17.95 11.43 -16.97
CA ASP A 247 -19.03 10.90 -17.81
C ASP A 247 -18.95 9.36 -18.01
N GLY A 248 -17.92 8.70 -17.47
CA GLY A 248 -17.69 7.27 -17.62
C GLY A 248 -17.02 6.86 -18.94
N SER A 249 -16.57 7.80 -19.77
CA SER A 249 -15.75 7.51 -20.95
C SER A 249 -14.26 7.40 -20.59
N VAL A 250 -13.48 6.73 -21.45
CA VAL A 250 -12.04 6.53 -21.27
C VAL A 250 -11.26 7.14 -22.44
N THR A 251 -10.18 7.85 -22.12
CA THR A 251 -9.20 8.36 -23.09
C THR A 251 -7.84 7.74 -22.80
N THR A 252 -7.16 7.23 -23.82
CA THR A 252 -5.83 6.60 -23.70
C THR A 252 -4.78 7.36 -24.51
N TRP A 253 -3.52 7.32 -24.09
CA TRP A 253 -2.38 7.91 -24.82
C TRP A 253 -1.05 7.25 -24.42
N GLY A 254 0.02 7.51 -25.20
CA GLY A 254 1.34 6.89 -25.05
C GLY A 254 1.61 5.84 -26.14
N ASP A 255 2.40 4.82 -25.82
CA ASP A 255 2.78 3.76 -26.77
C ASP A 255 1.62 2.79 -27.05
N PRO A 256 1.19 2.62 -28.32
CA PRO A 256 0.15 1.67 -28.72
C PRO A 256 0.38 0.24 -28.23
N HIS A 257 1.63 -0.26 -28.22
CA HIS A 257 1.96 -1.64 -27.83
C HIS A 257 1.80 -1.88 -26.32
N TRP A 258 1.70 -0.82 -25.53
CA TRP A 258 1.58 -0.87 -24.08
C TRP A 258 0.20 -0.40 -23.58
N GLY A 259 -0.80 -0.37 -24.47
CA GLY A 259 -2.20 -0.13 -24.11
C GLY A 259 -2.73 1.27 -24.43
N ALA A 260 -1.97 2.10 -25.16
CA ALA A 260 -2.49 3.38 -25.65
C ALA A 260 -3.53 3.20 -26.76
N ASP A 261 -3.43 2.14 -27.56
CA ASP A 261 -4.45 1.79 -28.55
C ASP A 261 -5.62 1.06 -27.88
N CYS A 262 -6.81 1.64 -28.02
CA CYS A 262 -8.07 1.06 -27.57
C CYS A 262 -9.14 1.01 -28.68
N ASP A 263 -8.76 1.17 -29.95
CA ASP A 263 -9.70 1.30 -31.08
C ASP A 263 -10.68 0.13 -31.16
N GLN A 264 -10.20 -1.09 -30.94
CA GLN A 264 -11.02 -2.31 -31.01
C GLN A 264 -12.09 -2.39 -29.91
N VAL A 265 -11.90 -1.70 -28.79
CA VAL A 265 -12.81 -1.73 -27.63
C VAL A 265 -13.43 -0.37 -27.33
N ARG A 266 -13.17 0.65 -28.14
CA ARG A 266 -13.56 2.04 -27.90
C ARG A 266 -15.05 2.20 -27.61
N GLU A 267 -15.91 1.50 -28.36
CA GLU A 267 -17.36 1.55 -28.19
C GLU A 267 -17.83 0.92 -26.87
N GLN A 268 -17.02 0.02 -26.28
CA GLN A 268 -17.32 -0.64 -25.01
C GLN A 268 -16.82 0.17 -23.81
N LEU A 269 -15.87 1.11 -24.00
CA LEU A 269 -15.29 1.98 -22.97
C LEU A 269 -16.20 3.17 -22.62
N VAL A 270 -17.46 2.84 -22.34
CA VAL A 270 -18.52 3.76 -21.91
C VAL A 270 -19.11 3.25 -20.60
N GLN A 271 -19.57 4.18 -19.76
CA GLN A 271 -20.09 3.87 -18.42
C GLN A 271 -19.08 3.07 -17.57
N VAL A 272 -17.80 3.41 -17.69
CA VAL A 272 -16.72 2.81 -16.90
C VAL A 272 -16.73 3.41 -15.49
N GLN A 273 -16.63 2.55 -14.48
CA GLN A 273 -16.59 2.95 -13.08
C GLN A 273 -15.19 2.93 -12.48
N GLN A 274 -14.32 2.05 -12.96
CA GLN A 274 -12.94 1.87 -12.47
C GLN A 274 -12.05 1.30 -13.59
N ILE A 275 -10.79 1.72 -13.61
CA ILE A 275 -9.73 1.13 -14.44
C ILE A 275 -8.64 0.53 -13.52
N GLN A 276 -8.06 -0.58 -13.94
CA GLN A 276 -6.84 -1.15 -13.37
C GLN A 276 -5.82 -1.45 -14.48
N ALA A 277 -4.54 -1.48 -14.14
CA ALA A 277 -3.46 -1.67 -15.10
C ALA A 277 -2.45 -2.72 -14.62
N THR A 278 -1.96 -3.53 -15.55
CA THR A 278 -0.71 -4.31 -15.41
C THR A 278 0.44 -3.51 -16.02
N LYS A 279 1.61 -4.10 -16.21
CA LYS A 279 2.71 -3.41 -16.90
C LYS A 279 2.42 -3.11 -18.37
N SER A 280 1.46 -3.77 -19.01
CA SER A 280 1.22 -3.63 -20.45
C SER A 280 -0.24 -3.66 -20.89
N ALA A 281 -1.18 -3.87 -19.97
CA ALA A 281 -2.61 -3.97 -20.28
C ALA A 281 -3.46 -3.23 -19.27
N PHE A 282 -4.71 -2.99 -19.65
CA PHE A 282 -5.73 -2.37 -18.82
C PHE A 282 -6.97 -3.26 -18.73
N ALA A 283 -7.68 -3.15 -17.61
CA ALA A 283 -9.00 -3.71 -17.41
C ALA A 283 -9.94 -2.65 -16.83
N ALA A 284 -11.09 -2.45 -17.47
CA ALA A 284 -12.12 -1.51 -17.06
C ALA A 284 -13.36 -2.25 -16.57
N ILE A 285 -13.85 -1.89 -15.38
CA ILE A 285 -15.15 -2.34 -14.87
C ILE A 285 -16.20 -1.33 -15.36
N ARG A 286 -17.25 -1.83 -16.01
CA ARG A 286 -18.42 -1.04 -16.41
C ARG A 286 -19.47 -1.01 -15.30
N THR A 287 -20.38 -0.04 -15.33
CA THR A 287 -21.46 0.11 -14.32
C THR A 287 -22.42 -1.07 -14.28
N ASP A 288 -22.52 -1.85 -15.35
CA ASP A 288 -23.28 -3.11 -15.40
C ASP A 288 -22.52 -4.32 -14.80
N GLY A 289 -21.31 -4.09 -14.29
CA GLY A 289 -20.44 -5.11 -13.70
C GLY A 289 -19.72 -5.99 -14.73
N THR A 290 -19.78 -5.67 -16.02
CA THR A 290 -18.95 -6.33 -17.04
C THR A 290 -17.54 -5.75 -17.08
N VAL A 291 -16.58 -6.53 -17.59
CA VAL A 291 -15.18 -6.09 -17.73
C VAL A 291 -14.80 -6.00 -19.20
N VAL A 292 -14.08 -4.93 -19.56
CA VAL A 292 -13.46 -4.74 -20.87
C VAL A 292 -11.95 -4.66 -20.68
N THR A 293 -11.18 -5.44 -21.45
CA THR A 293 -9.72 -5.46 -21.39
C THR A 293 -9.10 -5.01 -22.70
N TRP A 294 -7.92 -4.38 -22.65
CA TRP A 294 -7.15 -4.01 -23.84
C TRP A 294 -5.66 -3.86 -23.52
N GLY A 295 -4.84 -3.68 -24.56
CA GLY A 295 -3.38 -3.60 -24.47
C GLY A 295 -2.71 -4.94 -24.71
N GLY A 296 -1.50 -5.13 -24.17
CA GLY A 296 -0.67 -6.30 -24.43
C GLY A 296 -1.35 -7.62 -24.00
N GLY A 297 -1.61 -8.51 -24.96
CA GLY A 297 -2.30 -9.78 -24.71
C GLY A 297 -1.65 -10.63 -23.60
N TYR A 298 -0.32 -10.79 -23.64
CA TYR A 298 0.44 -11.51 -22.60
C TYR A 298 0.32 -10.89 -21.19
N GLY A 299 -0.01 -9.60 -21.08
CA GLY A 299 -0.19 -8.89 -19.82
C GLY A 299 -1.64 -8.85 -19.33
N GLY A 300 -2.54 -9.66 -19.91
CA GLY A 300 -3.97 -9.69 -19.56
C GLY A 300 -4.85 -8.75 -20.39
N GLY A 301 -4.35 -8.24 -21.52
CA GLY A 301 -5.16 -7.46 -22.48
C GLY A 301 -6.21 -8.30 -23.20
N ASP A 302 -6.00 -9.62 -23.31
CA ASP A 302 -6.98 -10.59 -23.80
C ASP A 302 -7.62 -11.34 -22.63
N SER A 303 -8.94 -11.22 -22.51
CA SER A 303 -9.78 -11.91 -21.51
C SER A 303 -10.87 -12.77 -22.15
N SER A 304 -10.73 -13.09 -23.43
CA SER A 304 -11.75 -13.80 -24.23
C SER A 304 -12.16 -15.15 -23.63
N GLN A 305 -11.24 -15.89 -23.03
CA GLN A 305 -11.52 -17.19 -22.39
C GLN A 305 -12.35 -17.08 -21.11
N GLN A 306 -12.46 -15.87 -20.53
CA GLN A 306 -13.13 -15.61 -19.25
C GLN A 306 -14.32 -14.66 -19.42
N GLN A 307 -14.67 -14.28 -20.66
CA GLN A 307 -15.69 -13.28 -20.96
C GLN A 307 -17.04 -13.58 -20.29
N GLU A 308 -17.45 -14.85 -20.25
CA GLU A 308 -18.70 -15.26 -19.59
C GLU A 308 -18.65 -15.15 -18.06
N ASN A 309 -17.45 -15.27 -17.47
CA ASN A 309 -17.23 -15.20 -16.03
C ASN A 309 -16.97 -13.76 -15.55
N LEU A 310 -16.57 -12.85 -16.44
CA LEU A 310 -16.31 -11.43 -16.16
C LEU A 310 -17.58 -10.58 -16.19
N ARG A 311 -18.57 -11.02 -15.43
CA ARG A 311 -19.85 -10.35 -15.18
C ARG A 311 -20.05 -10.19 -13.67
N GLN A 312 -20.80 -9.16 -13.27
CA GLN A 312 -21.02 -8.84 -11.86
C GLN A 312 -19.70 -8.67 -11.07
N VAL A 313 -18.69 -8.08 -11.71
CA VAL A 313 -17.40 -7.77 -11.10
C VAL A 313 -17.52 -6.48 -10.29
N GLN A 314 -17.03 -6.50 -9.05
CA GLN A 314 -17.04 -5.34 -8.17
C GLN A 314 -15.65 -4.71 -7.99
N GLN A 315 -14.59 -5.51 -8.11
CA GLN A 315 -13.21 -5.06 -7.92
C GLN A 315 -12.28 -5.87 -8.81
N ILE A 316 -11.24 -5.21 -9.31
CA ILE A 316 -10.12 -5.84 -10.00
C ILE A 316 -8.84 -5.45 -9.26
N GLN A 317 -7.92 -6.40 -9.14
CA GLN A 317 -6.53 -6.19 -8.75
C GLN A 317 -5.60 -6.70 -9.84
N SER A 318 -4.39 -6.16 -9.90
CA SER A 318 -3.40 -6.51 -10.91
C SER A 318 -2.03 -6.81 -10.29
N THR A 319 -1.32 -7.74 -10.91
CA THR A 319 0.13 -7.92 -10.78
C THR A 319 0.82 -7.25 -11.97
N HIS A 320 2.10 -7.48 -12.21
CA HIS A 320 2.77 -6.97 -13.41
C HIS A 320 2.24 -7.55 -14.72
N GLY A 321 1.56 -8.71 -14.71
CA GLY A 321 1.13 -9.37 -15.95
C GLY A 321 -0.17 -10.15 -15.87
N ALA A 322 -0.91 -10.06 -14.76
CA ALA A 322 -2.19 -10.74 -14.61
C ALA A 322 -3.18 -9.88 -13.83
N PHE A 323 -4.45 -10.25 -13.93
CA PHE A 323 -5.54 -9.64 -13.20
C PHE A 323 -6.32 -10.69 -12.40
N ALA A 324 -6.89 -10.24 -11.29
CA ALA A 324 -7.84 -11.00 -10.49
C ALA A 324 -9.08 -10.13 -10.21
N ALA A 325 -10.25 -10.60 -10.66
CA ALA A 325 -11.52 -9.94 -10.46
C ALA A 325 -12.31 -10.60 -9.32
N ILE A 326 -12.74 -9.81 -8.34
CA ILE A 326 -13.70 -10.22 -7.32
C ILE A 326 -15.11 -9.96 -7.87
N ARG A 327 -15.93 -11.00 -7.89
CA ARG A 327 -17.35 -10.93 -8.26
C ARG A 327 -18.21 -10.58 -7.04
N THR A 328 -19.43 -10.10 -7.28
CA THR A 328 -20.40 -9.76 -6.22
C THR A 328 -20.79 -10.94 -5.32
N ASP A 329 -20.66 -12.18 -5.81
CA ASP A 329 -20.85 -13.41 -5.03
C ASP A 329 -19.62 -13.77 -4.15
N GLY A 330 -18.54 -12.98 -4.23
CA GLY A 330 -17.27 -13.19 -3.54
C GLY A 330 -16.38 -14.26 -4.17
N SER A 331 -16.72 -14.78 -5.35
CA SER A 331 -15.81 -15.63 -6.13
C SER A 331 -14.78 -14.80 -6.90
N VAL A 332 -13.67 -15.44 -7.28
CA VAL A 332 -12.58 -14.79 -8.03
C VAL A 332 -12.40 -15.42 -9.40
N VAL A 333 -12.18 -14.56 -10.40
CA VAL A 333 -11.81 -14.94 -11.77
C VAL A 333 -10.46 -14.32 -12.09
N THR A 334 -9.52 -15.12 -12.62
CA THR A 334 -8.17 -14.66 -12.98
C THR A 334 -7.91 -14.83 -14.47
N TRP A 335 -7.05 -13.97 -15.02
CA TRP A 335 -6.56 -14.07 -16.40
C TRP A 335 -5.22 -13.32 -16.56
N GLY A 336 -4.55 -13.54 -17.69
CA GLY A 336 -3.22 -13.00 -17.98
C GLY A 336 -2.13 -14.05 -17.80
N LYS A 337 -0.89 -13.62 -17.54
CA LYS A 337 0.26 -14.54 -17.47
C LYS A 337 0.20 -15.46 -16.25
N ASP A 338 0.32 -16.77 -16.47
CA ASP A 338 0.31 -17.81 -15.42
C ASP A 338 1.34 -17.55 -14.32
N ASP A 339 2.60 -17.28 -14.68
CA ASP A 339 3.68 -16.96 -13.73
C ASP A 339 3.44 -15.68 -12.92
N CYS A 340 2.45 -14.87 -13.30
CA CYS A 340 2.05 -13.67 -12.57
C CYS A 340 0.70 -13.84 -11.84
N GLY A 341 0.18 -15.07 -11.74
CA GLY A 341 -1.10 -15.37 -11.08
C GLY A 341 -2.32 -15.35 -11.99
N GLY A 342 -2.13 -15.41 -13.33
CA GLY A 342 -3.21 -15.51 -14.30
C GLY A 342 -4.00 -16.83 -14.21
N ASP A 343 -3.37 -17.90 -13.74
CA ASP A 343 -4.01 -19.19 -13.46
C ASP A 343 -4.17 -19.39 -11.94
N SER A 344 -5.43 -19.50 -11.50
CA SER A 344 -5.83 -19.80 -10.12
C SER A 344 -6.52 -21.16 -9.98
N SER A 345 -6.52 -22.00 -11.02
CA SER A 345 -7.23 -23.28 -11.08
C SER A 345 -6.96 -24.21 -9.89
N LYS A 346 -5.71 -24.23 -9.40
CA LYS A 346 -5.28 -25.04 -8.24
C LYS A 346 -5.92 -24.63 -6.90
N VAL A 347 -6.36 -23.38 -6.79
CA VAL A 347 -6.95 -22.82 -5.56
C VAL A 347 -8.39 -22.34 -5.77
N GLN A 348 -8.98 -22.56 -6.94
CA GLN A 348 -10.27 -22.01 -7.32
C GLN A 348 -11.40 -22.35 -6.34
N GLU A 349 -11.40 -23.56 -5.79
CA GLU A 349 -12.40 -23.99 -4.78
C GLU A 349 -12.30 -23.23 -3.46
N GLN A 350 -11.12 -22.65 -3.16
CA GLN A 350 -10.88 -21.86 -1.95
C GLN A 350 -11.19 -20.37 -2.15
N LEU A 351 -11.23 -19.89 -3.40
CA LEU A 351 -11.51 -18.50 -3.78
C LEU A 351 -13.01 -18.18 -3.74
N VAL A 352 -13.58 -18.30 -2.54
CA VAL A 352 -14.98 -18.02 -2.23
C VAL A 352 -15.07 -17.05 -1.07
N ARG A 353 -16.09 -16.19 -1.06
CA ARG A 353 -16.30 -15.16 -0.03
C ARG A 353 -15.08 -14.24 0.15
N VAL A 354 -14.34 -14.01 -0.94
CA VAL A 354 -13.20 -13.10 -0.98
C VAL A 354 -13.71 -11.67 -0.83
N GLN A 355 -13.12 -10.92 0.09
CA GLN A 355 -13.45 -9.52 0.33
C GLN A 355 -12.41 -8.57 -0.26
N GLU A 356 -11.16 -8.99 -0.27
CA GLU A 356 -10.04 -8.17 -0.71
C GLU A 356 -8.97 -9.06 -1.34
N ILE A 357 -8.27 -8.52 -2.34
CA ILE A 357 -7.07 -9.11 -2.91
C ILE A 357 -5.95 -8.09 -2.80
N GLN A 358 -4.79 -8.56 -2.36
CA GLN A 358 -3.53 -7.84 -2.43
C GLN A 358 -2.62 -8.54 -3.45
N ALA A 359 -1.72 -7.78 -4.08
CA ALA A 359 -0.88 -8.29 -5.17
C ALA A 359 0.58 -7.83 -5.01
N THR A 360 1.51 -8.76 -5.20
CA THR A 360 2.90 -8.43 -5.50
C THR A 360 3.05 -8.18 -7.01
N ALA A 361 4.29 -8.04 -7.49
CA ALA A 361 4.53 -8.03 -8.93
C ALA A 361 4.11 -9.34 -9.65
N PHE A 362 4.03 -10.47 -8.93
CA PHE A 362 3.93 -11.81 -9.54
C PHE A 362 2.96 -12.77 -8.85
N ALA A 363 2.35 -12.38 -7.73
CA ALA A 363 1.46 -13.23 -6.95
C ALA A 363 0.31 -12.45 -6.34
N PHE A 364 -0.74 -13.15 -5.95
CA PHE A 364 -1.91 -12.61 -5.28
C PHE A 364 -2.13 -13.28 -3.93
N ALA A 365 -2.70 -12.52 -2.99
CA ALA A 365 -3.21 -12.99 -1.72
C ALA A 365 -4.66 -12.51 -1.54
N ALA A 366 -5.61 -13.44 -1.54
CA ALA A 366 -7.03 -13.16 -1.29
C ALA A 366 -7.35 -13.33 0.19
N MET A 367 -7.91 -12.28 0.80
CA MET A 367 -8.48 -12.32 2.14
C MET A 367 -9.97 -12.64 2.08
N ARG A 368 -10.36 -13.71 2.75
CA ARG A 368 -11.76 -14.16 2.85
C ARG A 368 -12.46 -13.52 4.05
N ASN A 369 -13.79 -13.50 4.00
CA ASN A 369 -14.62 -12.95 5.08
C ASN A 369 -14.53 -13.72 6.42
N ASP A 370 -14.00 -14.94 6.41
CA ASP A 370 -13.71 -15.74 7.61
C ASP A 370 -12.32 -15.48 8.19
N GLY A 371 -11.57 -14.55 7.60
CA GLY A 371 -10.23 -14.14 8.03
C GLY A 371 -9.12 -15.07 7.59
N LEU A 372 -9.40 -16.03 6.69
CA LEU A 372 -8.40 -16.88 6.04
C LEU A 372 -7.80 -16.20 4.81
N VAL A 373 -6.58 -16.61 4.47
CA VAL A 373 -5.85 -16.13 3.30
C VAL A 373 -5.59 -17.27 2.33
N VAL A 374 -5.85 -17.03 1.05
CA VAL A 374 -5.54 -17.94 -0.06
C VAL A 374 -4.55 -17.24 -0.99
N THR A 375 -3.44 -17.89 -1.31
CA THR A 375 -2.38 -17.33 -2.17
C THR A 375 -2.22 -18.13 -3.46
N TRP A 376 -1.81 -17.45 -4.53
CA TRP A 376 -1.46 -18.09 -5.82
C TRP A 376 -0.56 -17.18 -6.67
N GLY A 377 -0.03 -17.74 -7.76
CA GLY A 377 0.95 -17.08 -8.63
C GLY A 377 2.36 -17.63 -8.40
N ASN A 378 3.39 -16.80 -8.61
CA ASN A 378 4.77 -17.24 -8.44
C ASN A 378 5.07 -17.58 -6.96
N ALA A 379 5.43 -18.84 -6.69
CA ALA A 379 5.66 -19.34 -5.33
C ALA A 379 6.73 -18.54 -4.57
N GLU A 380 7.87 -18.25 -5.21
CA GLU A 380 8.99 -17.52 -4.59
C GLU A 380 8.67 -16.03 -4.35
N LYS A 381 7.64 -15.51 -5.01
CA LYS A 381 7.24 -14.09 -4.95
C LYS A 381 5.90 -13.88 -4.20
N GLY A 382 5.58 -14.81 -3.30
CA GLY A 382 4.44 -14.73 -2.38
C GLY A 382 3.23 -15.59 -2.75
N GLY A 383 3.31 -16.36 -3.84
CA GLY A 383 2.23 -17.25 -4.30
C GLY A 383 2.11 -18.57 -3.53
N ASP A 384 3.06 -18.86 -2.62
CA ASP A 384 3.01 -20.00 -1.70
C ASP A 384 3.09 -19.51 -0.25
N SER A 385 1.99 -19.64 0.50
CA SER A 385 1.90 -19.33 1.93
C SER A 385 1.89 -20.58 2.82
N SER A 386 2.15 -21.78 2.28
CA SER A 386 1.99 -23.04 3.01
C SER A 386 2.78 -23.11 4.33
N LEU A 387 3.99 -22.54 4.36
CA LEU A 387 4.85 -22.50 5.55
C LEU A 387 4.30 -21.63 6.69
N VAL A 388 3.41 -20.69 6.39
CA VAL A 388 2.82 -19.76 7.37
C VAL A 388 1.30 -19.87 7.45
N GLN A 389 0.69 -20.84 6.77
CA GLN A 389 -0.76 -20.95 6.63
C GLN A 389 -1.47 -21.04 7.98
N ASP A 390 -0.91 -21.78 8.94
CA ASP A 390 -1.45 -21.91 10.30
C ASP A 390 -1.44 -20.59 11.10
N GLN A 391 -0.64 -19.61 10.67
CA GLN A 391 -0.54 -18.28 11.29
C GLN A 391 -1.47 -17.26 10.61
N LEU A 392 -1.93 -17.52 9.38
CA LEU A 392 -2.80 -16.64 8.59
C LEU A 392 -4.28 -16.83 8.97
N VAL A 393 -4.58 -16.62 10.25
CA VAL A 393 -5.90 -16.74 10.84
C VAL A 393 -6.37 -15.39 11.37
N GLN A 394 -7.65 -15.06 11.13
CA GLN A 394 -8.24 -13.78 11.55
C GLN A 394 -7.40 -12.58 11.07
N VAL A 395 -6.93 -12.65 9.82
CA VAL A 395 -6.16 -11.58 9.19
C VAL A 395 -7.04 -10.34 9.05
N GLN A 396 -6.50 -9.18 9.42
CA GLN A 396 -7.18 -7.88 9.37
C GLN A 396 -6.60 -6.94 8.31
N GLN A 397 -5.31 -7.07 8.01
CA GLN A 397 -4.63 -6.28 7.00
C GLN A 397 -3.61 -7.16 6.29
N ILE A 398 -3.52 -7.03 4.97
CA ILE A 398 -2.41 -7.53 4.15
C ILE A 398 -1.82 -6.33 3.40
N GLN A 399 -0.50 -6.28 3.29
CA GLN A 399 0.21 -5.41 2.37
C GLN A 399 1.21 -6.23 1.57
N ALA A 400 1.54 -5.75 0.38
CA ALA A 400 2.47 -6.39 -0.53
C ALA A 400 3.62 -5.45 -0.87
N THR A 401 4.83 -5.98 -0.92
CA THR A 401 5.93 -5.39 -1.67
C THR A 401 5.87 -5.86 -3.12
N GLY A 402 6.89 -5.54 -3.91
CA GLY A 402 7.02 -6.09 -5.24
C GLY A 402 7.17 -7.62 -5.25
N SER A 403 7.53 -8.29 -4.14
CA SER A 403 7.81 -9.75 -4.15
C SER A 403 7.49 -10.49 -2.85
N ALA A 404 6.94 -9.82 -1.84
CA ALA A 404 6.59 -10.41 -0.56
C ALA A 404 5.28 -9.84 -0.01
N PHE A 405 4.71 -10.52 0.96
CA PHE A 405 3.53 -10.07 1.69
C PHE A 405 3.81 -9.98 3.18
N ALA A 406 3.10 -9.05 3.84
CA ALA A 406 3.03 -8.94 5.28
C ALA A 406 1.56 -8.82 5.70
N ALA A 407 1.16 -9.56 6.73
CA ALA A 407 -0.18 -9.57 7.28
C ALA A 407 -0.18 -9.22 8.78
N ILE A 408 -1.20 -8.47 9.22
CA ILE A 408 -1.53 -8.27 10.63
C ILE A 408 -2.78 -9.09 10.95
N THR A 409 -2.69 -9.95 11.95
CA THR A 409 -3.82 -10.72 12.50
C THR A 409 -4.56 -9.95 13.60
N ALA A 410 -5.76 -10.38 13.95
CA ALA A 410 -6.54 -9.79 15.04
C ALA A 410 -5.86 -9.85 16.42
N SER A 411 -4.93 -10.79 16.63
CA SER A 411 -4.11 -10.84 17.85
C SER A 411 -2.96 -9.82 17.83
N GLY A 412 -2.70 -9.18 16.69
CA GLY A 412 -1.55 -8.30 16.46
C GLY A 412 -0.28 -9.07 16.08
N SER A 413 -0.35 -10.36 15.74
CA SER A 413 0.79 -11.07 15.13
C SER A 413 1.04 -10.55 13.73
N VAL A 414 2.32 -10.37 13.40
CA VAL A 414 2.80 -9.94 12.07
C VAL A 414 3.39 -11.17 11.39
N VAL A 415 2.79 -11.57 10.28
CA VAL A 415 3.15 -12.77 9.51
C VAL A 415 3.67 -12.32 8.14
N THR A 416 4.84 -12.79 7.73
CA THR A 416 5.45 -12.42 6.44
C THR A 416 5.75 -13.68 5.62
N TRP A 417 5.65 -13.57 4.30
CA TRP A 417 6.02 -14.64 3.36
C TRP A 417 6.38 -14.08 1.97
N GLY A 418 6.93 -14.93 1.11
CA GLY A 418 7.46 -14.56 -0.21
C GLY A 418 8.97 -14.36 -0.17
N ASP A 419 9.49 -13.48 -1.03
CA ASP A 419 10.92 -13.27 -1.19
C ASP A 419 11.54 -12.66 0.08
N ALA A 420 12.47 -13.40 0.70
CA ALA A 420 13.09 -13.01 1.96
C ALA A 420 13.85 -11.67 1.87
N GLU A 421 14.54 -11.42 0.76
CA GLU A 421 15.29 -10.18 0.54
C GLU A 421 14.34 -8.98 0.43
N HIS A 422 13.13 -9.18 -0.10
CA HIS A 422 12.11 -8.14 -0.29
C HIS A 422 11.12 -8.04 0.88
N GLY A 423 11.51 -8.48 2.07
CA GLY A 423 10.73 -8.35 3.31
C GLY A 423 9.86 -9.56 3.66
N GLY A 424 9.98 -10.67 2.92
CA GLY A 424 9.29 -11.93 3.21
C GLY A 424 9.75 -12.59 4.51
N ASP A 425 10.93 -12.24 5.02
CA ASP A 425 11.43 -12.69 6.33
C ASP A 425 11.53 -11.52 7.33
N SER A 426 10.67 -11.55 8.35
CA SER A 426 10.64 -10.61 9.47
C SER A 426 11.28 -11.16 10.75
N GLY A 427 11.89 -12.36 10.73
CA GLY A 427 12.38 -13.06 11.92
C GLY A 427 13.36 -12.24 12.77
N HIS A 428 14.22 -11.46 12.12
CA HIS A 428 15.22 -10.61 12.77
C HIS A 428 14.65 -9.31 13.41
N VAL A 429 13.39 -8.98 13.14
CA VAL A 429 12.69 -7.82 13.73
C VAL A 429 11.49 -8.20 14.60
N GLN A 430 11.20 -9.50 14.76
CA GLN A 430 10.04 -9.96 15.54
C GLN A 430 10.03 -9.42 16.99
N ASP A 431 11.19 -9.33 17.63
CA ASP A 431 11.33 -8.78 18.99
C ASP A 431 11.02 -7.28 19.03
N GLN A 432 11.30 -6.55 17.95
CA GLN A 432 11.04 -5.10 17.85
C GLN A 432 9.54 -4.81 17.75
N PHE A 433 8.74 -5.73 17.22
CA PHE A 433 7.29 -5.58 17.17
C PHE A 433 6.64 -5.56 18.57
N ASP A 434 7.27 -6.16 19.58
CA ASP A 434 6.83 -6.04 20.98
C ASP A 434 7.23 -4.71 21.65
N GLU A 435 8.06 -3.92 20.97
CA GLU A 435 8.50 -2.60 21.44
C GLU A 435 7.62 -1.45 20.95
N LEU A 436 6.81 -1.68 19.91
CA LEU A 436 5.70 -0.80 19.51
C LEU A 436 4.64 -0.73 20.63
#